data_AF-A0A183EHB7-F1
#
_entry.id   AF-A0A183EHB7-F1
#
_cell.length_a   1.000
_cell.length_b   1.000
_cell.length_c   1.000
_cell.angle_alpha   90.00
_cell.angle_beta   90.00
_cell.angle_gamma   90.00
#
_symmetry.space_group_name_H-M   'P 1'
#
loop_
_entity.id
_entity.type
_entity.pdbx_description
1 polymer ?
#
loop_
_entity_poly.entity_id
_entity_poly.type
_entity_poly.pdbx_seq_one_letter_code
_entity_poly.pdbx_strand_id
1 'polypeptide(L)'
;MALRHQKCGLLVKHVLDSNHKGVTYWYNRSNKLYTKKRLNQEFLCFEYCAEELPKEIRELVGHCTVNIRITPCEECRIDIGDLITKTSQEFLKEDHSLREFFEILSNHDALQSKNYYAFGSGRLFPVKPPEDTPPPVPKELEKWKIGCVDKGARVIGGNAGVSAPAFVIDEKAGIFYRDVKLVDLYKRFKENSNLMSASIKGMTLQFCGC
;
A
#
# COMPACT_ATOMS: atom_id res chain seq x y z
N MET A 1 7.34 -5.61 -3.80
CA MET A 1 6.10 -5.08 -3.20
C MET A 1 5.26 -4.26 -4.17
N ALA A 2 5.83 -3.35 -4.97
CA ALA A 2 5.09 -2.53 -5.94
C ALA A 2 4.19 -3.34 -6.90
N LEU A 3 4.69 -4.47 -7.40
CA LEU A 3 3.95 -5.39 -8.28
C LEU A 3 2.66 -5.93 -7.65
N ARG A 4 2.66 -6.24 -6.34
CA ARG A 4 1.44 -6.73 -5.66
C ARG A 4 0.38 -5.65 -5.62
N HIS A 5 0.73 -4.43 -5.20
CA HIS A 5 -0.24 -3.33 -5.12
C HIS A 5 -0.80 -2.95 -6.48
N GLN A 6 0.05 -2.97 -7.52
CA GLN A 6 -0.40 -2.76 -8.89
C GLN A 6 -1.36 -3.87 -9.34
N LYS A 7 -0.98 -5.14 -9.15
CA LYS A 7 -1.83 -6.31 -9.45
C LYS A 7 -3.19 -6.22 -8.75
N CYS A 8 -3.19 -6.05 -7.43
CA CYS A 8 -4.41 -5.91 -6.64
C CYS A 8 -5.27 -4.73 -7.12
N GLY A 9 -4.66 -3.57 -7.35
CA GLY A 9 -5.36 -2.38 -7.83
C GLY A 9 -6.04 -2.59 -9.18
N LEU A 10 -5.34 -3.19 -10.14
CA LEU A 10 -5.88 -3.47 -11.46
C LEU A 10 -6.98 -4.55 -11.42
N LEU A 11 -6.80 -5.59 -10.62
CA LEU A 11 -7.79 -6.66 -10.46
C LEU A 11 -9.10 -6.14 -9.86
N VAL A 12 -9.03 -5.38 -8.75
CA VAL A 12 -10.23 -4.79 -8.13
C VAL A 12 -10.90 -3.80 -9.08
N LYS A 13 -10.11 -2.97 -9.79
CA LYS A 13 -10.66 -2.07 -10.82
C LYS A 13 -11.40 -2.85 -11.90
N HIS A 14 -10.80 -3.91 -12.45
CA HIS A 14 -11.42 -4.74 -13.49
C HIS A 14 -12.73 -5.37 -13.04
N VAL A 15 -12.77 -5.92 -11.82
CA VAL A 15 -13.99 -6.50 -11.24
C VAL A 15 -15.09 -5.46 -11.11
N LEU A 16 -14.79 -4.28 -10.57
CA LEU A 16 -15.77 -3.21 -10.36
C LEU A 16 -16.24 -2.60 -11.69
N ASP A 17 -15.33 -2.37 -12.63
CA ASP A 17 -15.68 -1.83 -13.95
C ASP A 17 -16.54 -2.81 -14.77
N SER A 18 -16.35 -4.13 -14.59
CA SER A 18 -17.10 -5.15 -15.32
C SER A 18 -18.47 -5.45 -14.71
N ASN A 19 -18.57 -5.47 -13.38
CA ASN A 19 -19.77 -5.94 -12.66
C ASN A 19 -20.55 -4.82 -11.96
N HIS A 20 -19.91 -3.69 -11.68
CA HIS A 20 -20.45 -2.59 -10.86
C HIS A 20 -20.10 -1.21 -11.46
N LYS A 21 -20.42 -1.02 -12.75
CA LYS A 21 -20.12 0.21 -13.49
C LYS A 21 -20.55 1.47 -12.75
N GLY A 22 -19.64 2.45 -12.67
CA GLY A 22 -19.90 3.74 -12.05
C GLY A 22 -19.87 3.76 -10.52
N VAL A 23 -19.47 2.66 -9.86
CA VAL A 23 -19.26 2.67 -8.42
C VAL A 23 -18.08 3.56 -8.05
N THR A 24 -18.31 4.48 -7.11
CA THR A 24 -17.25 5.20 -6.41
C THR A 24 -16.69 4.33 -5.29
N TYR A 25 -15.38 4.11 -5.29
CA TYR A 25 -14.71 3.26 -4.31
C TYR A 25 -13.33 3.78 -3.92
N TRP A 26 -12.87 3.35 -2.75
CA TRP A 26 -11.54 3.58 -2.21
C TRP A 26 -10.95 2.26 -1.74
N TYR A 27 -9.74 1.95 -2.20
CA TYR A 27 -9.13 0.64 -1.98
C TYR A 27 -7.69 0.81 -1.52
N ASN A 28 -7.31 0.13 -0.44
CA ASN A 28 -5.95 0.18 0.09
C ASN A 28 -4.93 -0.64 -0.72
N ARG A 29 -5.33 -1.21 -1.87
CA ARG A 29 -4.51 -2.10 -2.71
C ARG A 29 -4.03 -3.37 -2.00
N SER A 30 -4.74 -3.78 -0.95
CA SER A 30 -4.54 -5.02 -0.20
C SER A 30 -5.89 -5.73 0.03
N ASN A 31 -6.58 -5.44 1.12
CA ASN A 31 -7.76 -6.18 1.57
C ASN A 31 -8.95 -5.33 2.00
N LYS A 32 -8.85 -4.00 1.99
CA LYS A 32 -9.93 -3.10 2.44
C LYS A 32 -10.42 -2.22 1.31
N LEU A 33 -11.67 -2.45 0.94
CA LEU A 33 -12.40 -1.74 -0.10
C LEU A 33 -13.60 -1.04 0.54
N TYR A 34 -13.64 0.28 0.41
CA TYR A 34 -14.78 1.11 0.78
C TYR A 34 -15.52 1.51 -0.49
N THR A 35 -16.84 1.50 -0.45
CA THR A 35 -17.70 1.96 -1.56
C THR A 35 -18.68 2.99 -1.04
N LYS A 36 -19.04 3.97 -1.87
CA LYS A 36 -20.02 5.00 -1.49
C LYS A 36 -21.42 4.42 -1.26
N LYS A 37 -21.76 3.34 -1.97
CA LYS A 37 -23.03 2.61 -1.85
C LYS A 37 -22.71 1.14 -1.64
N ARG A 38 -23.61 0.43 -0.95
CA ARG A 38 -23.53 -1.04 -0.80
C ARG A 38 -23.51 -1.67 -2.19
N LEU A 39 -22.62 -2.65 -2.40
CA LEU A 39 -22.66 -3.48 -3.60
C LEU A 39 -23.86 -4.42 -3.48
N ASN A 40 -24.59 -4.66 -4.57
CA ASN A 40 -25.93 -5.28 -4.54
C ASN A 40 -25.98 -6.78 -4.17
N GLN A 41 -25.01 -7.34 -3.46
CA GLN A 41 -24.97 -8.74 -3.02
C GLN A 41 -24.25 -8.88 -1.68
N GLU A 42 -24.66 -9.85 -0.86
CA GLU A 42 -24.05 -10.16 0.45
C GLU A 42 -22.65 -10.76 0.36
N PHE A 43 -22.29 -11.33 -0.79
CA PHE A 43 -20.92 -11.72 -1.09
C PHE A 43 -20.73 -11.64 -2.60
N LEU A 44 -19.54 -11.24 -3.03
CA LEU A 44 -19.15 -11.28 -4.42
C LEU A 44 -17.95 -12.20 -4.56
N CYS A 45 -18.05 -13.19 -5.44
CA CYS A 45 -16.95 -14.07 -5.78
C CYS A 45 -16.79 -14.08 -7.29
N PHE A 46 -15.60 -13.75 -7.77
CA PHE A 46 -15.27 -13.73 -9.18
C PHE A 46 -14.05 -14.61 -9.40
N GLU A 47 -14.15 -15.48 -10.39
CA GLU A 47 -13.06 -16.33 -10.85
C GLU A 47 -12.77 -15.97 -12.30
N TYR A 48 -11.51 -15.71 -12.60
CA TYR A 48 -11.05 -15.39 -13.95
C TYR A 48 -9.91 -16.31 -14.35
N CYS A 49 -10.02 -16.92 -15.52
CA CYS A 49 -8.89 -17.52 -16.22
C CYS A 49 -7.99 -16.42 -16.82
N ALA A 50 -6.72 -16.73 -17.07
CA ALA A 50 -5.76 -15.75 -17.56
C ALA A 50 -6.18 -15.13 -18.91
N GLU A 51 -6.90 -15.89 -19.73
CA GLU A 51 -7.39 -15.52 -21.06
C GLU A 51 -8.50 -14.47 -21.01
N GLU A 52 -9.29 -14.45 -19.94
CA GLU A 52 -10.40 -13.53 -19.73
C GLU A 52 -9.94 -12.15 -19.23
N LEU A 53 -8.71 -12.09 -18.73
CA LEU A 53 -8.15 -10.87 -18.17
C LEU A 53 -7.55 -9.95 -19.26
N PRO A 54 -7.69 -8.62 -19.11
CA PRO A 54 -7.01 -7.65 -19.95
C PRO A 54 -5.49 -7.91 -19.98
N LYS A 55 -4.86 -7.61 -21.12
CA LYS A 55 -3.42 -7.85 -21.35
C LYS A 55 -2.52 -7.32 -20.21
N GLU A 56 -2.75 -6.10 -19.73
CA GLU A 56 -1.98 -5.49 -18.61
C GLU A 56 -2.08 -6.33 -17.33
N ILE A 57 -3.25 -6.91 -17.04
CA ILE A 57 -3.45 -7.76 -15.85
C ILE A 57 -2.81 -9.12 -16.09
N ARG A 58 -3.03 -9.72 -17.27
CA ARG A 58 -2.48 -11.02 -17.66
C ARG A 58 -0.95 -11.05 -17.55
N GLU A 59 -0.28 -9.99 -18.00
CA GLU A 59 1.19 -9.85 -17.88
C GLU A 59 1.67 -9.84 -16.42
N LEU A 60 0.84 -9.37 -15.48
CA LEU A 60 1.18 -9.33 -14.05
C LEU A 60 0.81 -10.61 -13.30
N VAL A 61 -0.25 -11.32 -13.72
CA VAL A 61 -0.70 -12.55 -13.05
C VAL A 61 -0.13 -13.82 -13.66
N GLY A 62 0.36 -13.76 -14.89
CA GLY A 62 0.84 -14.92 -15.65
C GLY A 62 -0.31 -15.82 -16.11
N HIS A 63 -0.05 -17.11 -16.24
CA HIS A 63 -1.02 -18.13 -16.66
C HIS A 63 -1.85 -18.69 -15.50
N CYS A 64 -2.08 -17.89 -14.45
CA CYS A 64 -2.76 -18.34 -13.25
C CYS A 64 -4.24 -17.96 -13.27
N THR A 65 -5.10 -18.86 -12.78
CA THR A 65 -6.48 -18.52 -12.41
C THR A 65 -6.49 -17.57 -11.22
N VAL A 66 -7.32 -16.52 -11.30
CA VAL A 66 -7.42 -15.49 -10.27
C VAL A 66 -8.80 -15.54 -9.63
N ASN A 67 -8.82 -15.73 -8.31
CA ASN A 67 -10.02 -15.69 -7.49
C ASN A 67 -10.07 -14.39 -6.68
N ILE A 68 -11.15 -13.63 -6.81
CA ILE A 68 -11.39 -12.37 -6.11
C ILE A 68 -12.69 -12.51 -5.33
N ARG A 69 -12.59 -12.42 -4.00
CA ARG A 69 -13.74 -12.43 -3.10
C ARG A 69 -13.86 -11.08 -2.41
N ILE A 70 -15.05 -10.47 -2.50
CA ILE A 70 -15.42 -9.26 -1.78
C ILE A 70 -16.53 -9.62 -0.81
N THR A 71 -16.24 -9.53 0.47
CA THR A 71 -17.20 -9.77 1.56
C THR A 71 -17.51 -8.46 2.27
N PRO A 72 -18.78 -8.12 2.51
CA PRO A 72 -19.16 -7.00 3.36
C PRO A 72 -18.53 -7.13 4.75
N CYS A 73 -18.05 -6.02 5.28
CA CYS A 73 -17.66 -5.88 6.67
C CYS A 73 -18.59 -4.85 7.31
N GLU A 74 -19.65 -5.31 7.99
CA GLU A 74 -20.62 -4.41 8.64
C GLU A 74 -19.98 -3.65 9.82
N GLU A 75 -19.01 -4.26 10.52
CA GLU A 75 -18.20 -3.61 11.57
C GLU A 75 -17.34 -2.45 11.03
N CYS A 76 -17.05 -2.45 9.72
CA CYS A 76 -16.24 -1.45 9.06
C CYS A 76 -17.09 -0.35 8.39
N ARG A 77 -18.40 -0.30 8.66
CA ARG A 77 -19.29 0.69 8.06
C ARG A 77 -19.03 2.07 8.68
N ILE A 78 -18.65 3.01 7.83
CA ILE A 78 -18.35 4.38 8.25
C ILE A 78 -19.54 5.27 7.93
N ASP A 79 -20.08 5.91 8.96
CA ASP A 79 -21.04 7.00 8.82
C ASP A 79 -20.33 8.34 9.08
N ILE A 80 -20.23 9.16 8.02
CA ILE A 80 -19.59 10.48 8.10
C ILE A 80 -20.49 11.47 8.84
N GLY A 81 -21.82 11.30 8.83
CA GLY A 81 -22.75 12.12 9.58
C GLY A 81 -22.56 11.95 11.09
N ASP A 82 -22.32 10.71 11.52
CA ASP A 82 -21.94 10.40 12.90
C ASP A 82 -20.61 11.06 13.29
N LEU A 83 -19.64 11.17 12.38
CA LEU A 83 -18.38 11.86 12.67
C LEU A 83 -18.59 13.36 12.95
N ILE A 84 -19.43 14.04 12.16
CA ILE A 84 -19.69 15.48 12.34
C ILE A 84 -20.39 15.74 13.68
N THR A 85 -21.30 14.85 14.08
CA THR A 85 -22.06 14.96 15.32
C THR A 85 -21.29 14.48 16.55
N LYS A 86 -20.49 13.42 16.41
CA LYS A 86 -19.60 12.85 17.44
C LYS A 86 -18.19 13.43 17.36
N THR A 87 -18.05 14.72 17.04
CA THR A 87 -16.77 15.45 17.10
C THR A 87 -16.34 15.64 18.57
N SER A 88 -16.29 14.55 19.35
CA SER A 88 -15.59 14.44 20.60
C SER A 88 -14.23 13.78 20.34
N GLN A 89 -13.25 14.19 21.14
CA GLN A 89 -11.84 13.78 21.00
C GLN A 89 -11.61 12.27 21.19
N GLU A 90 -12.60 11.55 21.71
CA GLU A 90 -12.59 10.11 21.98
C GLU A 90 -12.82 9.30 20.70
N PHE A 91 -13.62 9.81 19.76
CA PHE A 91 -14.07 9.04 18.59
C PHE A 91 -12.93 8.61 17.65
N LEU A 92 -11.98 9.50 17.34
CA LEU A 92 -10.80 9.18 16.52
C LEU A 92 -9.66 8.50 17.30
N LYS A 93 -9.73 8.48 18.64
CA LYS A 93 -8.80 7.71 19.48
C LYS A 93 -9.20 6.23 19.51
N GLU A 94 -10.50 5.94 19.41
CA GLU A 94 -11.05 4.59 19.50
C GLU A 94 -11.30 3.94 18.14
N ASP A 95 -11.76 4.71 17.14
CA ASP A 95 -12.13 4.15 15.83
C ASP A 95 -10.93 4.08 14.86
N HIS A 96 -10.27 2.91 14.87
CA HIS A 96 -9.21 2.58 13.92
C HIS A 96 -9.70 2.56 12.46
N SER A 97 -10.93 2.13 12.21
CA SER A 97 -11.49 1.97 10.86
C SER A 97 -11.67 3.32 10.17
N LEU A 98 -12.13 4.32 10.91
CA LEU A 98 -12.30 5.68 10.40
C LEU A 98 -10.96 6.34 10.06
N ARG A 99 -9.98 6.22 10.97
CA ARG A 99 -8.62 6.73 10.74
C ARG A 99 -8.01 6.12 9.49
N GLU A 100 -8.12 4.81 9.36
CA GLU A 100 -7.61 4.08 8.20
C GLU A 100 -8.34 4.48 6.90
N PHE A 101 -9.64 4.74 6.96
CA PHE A 101 -10.39 5.25 5.81
C PHE A 101 -9.86 6.60 5.33
N PHE A 102 -9.61 7.56 6.23
CA PHE A 102 -9.02 8.84 5.84
C PHE A 102 -7.61 8.69 5.25
N GLU A 103 -6.83 7.78 5.81
CA GLU A 103 -5.51 7.44 5.29
C GLU A 103 -5.61 6.86 3.85
N ILE A 104 -6.51 5.91 3.62
CA ILE A 104 -6.79 5.34 2.28
C ILE A 104 -7.31 6.41 1.31
N LEU A 105 -8.26 7.23 1.75
CA LEU A 105 -8.85 8.32 0.98
C LEU A 105 -7.76 9.27 0.49
N SER A 106 -6.86 9.69 1.39
CA SER A 106 -5.76 10.60 1.07
C SER A 106 -4.75 10.01 0.07
N ASN A 107 -4.72 8.69 -0.10
CA ASN A 107 -3.80 8.01 -1.00
C ASN A 107 -4.39 7.81 -2.40
N HIS A 108 -5.70 8.01 -2.58
CA HIS A 108 -6.41 7.61 -3.78
C HIS A 108 -5.75 8.15 -5.06
N ASP A 109 -5.61 9.47 -5.16
CA ASP A 109 -5.08 10.14 -6.36
C ASP A 109 -3.62 9.77 -6.63
N ALA A 110 -2.79 9.76 -5.57
CA ALA A 110 -1.38 9.40 -5.68
C ALA A 110 -1.21 7.96 -6.21
N LEU A 111 -2.04 7.04 -5.74
CA LEU A 111 -2.03 5.65 -6.20
C LEU A 111 -2.51 5.53 -7.65
N GLN A 112 -3.50 6.32 -8.08
CA GLN A 112 -3.97 6.33 -9.48
C GLN A 112 -2.88 6.80 -10.46
N SER A 113 -2.02 7.73 -10.04
CA SER A 113 -0.93 8.26 -10.89
C SER A 113 0.13 7.23 -11.30
N LYS A 114 0.15 6.03 -10.69
CA LYS A 114 1.19 4.99 -10.84
C LYS A 114 2.62 5.44 -10.46
N ASN A 115 2.80 6.66 -9.95
CA ASN A 115 4.10 7.21 -9.55
C ASN A 115 4.45 6.92 -8.10
N TYR A 116 3.52 6.41 -7.31
CA TYR A 116 3.70 6.11 -5.89
C TYR A 116 3.27 4.70 -5.54
N TYR A 117 3.93 4.12 -4.53
CA TYR A 117 3.48 2.92 -3.84
C TYR A 117 3.16 3.24 -2.39
N ALA A 118 2.03 2.72 -1.91
CA ALA A 118 1.67 2.79 -0.50
C ALA A 118 2.39 1.70 0.30
N PHE A 119 2.74 2.00 1.55
CA PHE A 119 3.07 1.02 2.58
C PHE A 119 2.07 1.19 3.73
N GLY A 120 1.19 0.20 3.89
CA GLY A 120 0.01 0.36 4.74
C GLY A 120 -0.94 1.42 4.18
N SER A 121 -1.73 2.05 5.05
CA SER A 121 -2.68 3.10 4.72
C SER A 121 -2.06 4.50 4.74
N GLY A 122 -0.97 4.75 5.48
CA GLY A 122 -0.45 6.11 5.72
C GLY A 122 0.75 6.54 4.87
N ARG A 123 1.63 5.62 4.44
CA ARG A 123 2.92 5.99 3.82
C ARG A 123 2.88 5.90 2.30
N LEU A 124 3.34 6.94 1.62
CA LEU A 124 3.52 6.98 0.16
C LEU A 124 4.97 7.22 -0.21
N PHE A 125 5.53 6.27 -0.95
CA PHE A 125 6.87 6.36 -1.50
C PHE A 125 6.80 6.54 -3.02
N PRO A 126 7.69 7.33 -3.63
CA PRO A 126 7.76 7.43 -5.07
C PRO A 126 8.36 6.14 -5.67
N VAL A 127 7.80 5.67 -6.79
CA VAL A 127 8.23 4.45 -7.50
C VAL A 127 9.67 4.58 -7.99
N LYS A 128 10.06 5.78 -8.42
CA LYS A 128 11.44 6.13 -8.74
C LYS A 128 11.93 7.11 -7.67
N PRO A 129 13.16 6.94 -7.17
CA PRO A 129 13.73 7.96 -6.29
C PRO A 129 13.80 9.31 -7.03
N PRO A 130 13.61 10.44 -6.33
CA PRO A 130 13.93 11.76 -6.85
C PRO A 130 15.36 11.82 -7.42
N GLU A 131 15.59 12.67 -8.42
CA GLU A 131 16.90 12.80 -9.07
C GLU A 131 18.02 13.15 -8.09
N ASP A 132 17.69 13.92 -7.05
CA ASP A 132 18.62 14.33 -5.98
C ASP A 132 18.85 13.25 -4.90
N THR A 133 18.29 12.05 -5.05
CA THR A 133 18.44 11.00 -4.04
C THR A 133 19.89 10.55 -3.97
N PRO A 134 20.54 10.63 -2.80
CA PRO A 134 21.96 10.31 -2.68
C PRO A 134 22.22 8.85 -3.13
N PRO A 135 23.38 8.59 -3.74
CA PRO A 135 23.75 7.24 -4.17
C PRO A 135 23.77 6.27 -2.98
N PRO A 136 23.55 4.97 -3.21
CA PRO A 136 23.48 3.97 -2.15
C PRO A 136 24.81 3.92 -1.35
N VAL A 137 24.70 3.90 -0.02
CA VAL A 137 25.84 3.74 0.91
C VAL A 137 25.53 2.60 1.89
N PRO A 138 26.38 1.57 2.01
CA PRO A 138 27.50 1.23 1.13
C PRO A 138 27.04 0.90 -0.29
N LYS A 139 27.89 1.17 -1.30
CA LYS A 139 27.58 0.87 -2.71
C LYS A 139 27.32 -0.62 -2.91
N GLU A 140 27.92 -1.47 -2.09
CA GLU A 140 27.83 -2.94 -2.18
C GLU A 140 26.43 -3.50 -1.92
N LEU A 141 25.55 -2.78 -1.20
CA LEU A 141 24.26 -3.32 -0.79
C LEU A 141 23.11 -3.02 -1.77
N GLU A 142 23.35 -2.25 -2.84
CA GLU A 142 22.32 -1.86 -3.83
C GLU A 142 21.04 -1.31 -3.17
N LYS A 143 21.19 -0.64 -2.02
CA LYS A 143 20.08 -0.15 -1.20
C LYS A 143 19.95 1.37 -1.30
N TRP A 144 18.79 1.85 -1.72
CA TRP A 144 18.43 3.26 -1.67
C TRP A 144 17.70 3.59 -0.39
N LYS A 145 18.06 4.72 0.23
CA LYS A 145 17.22 5.40 1.21
C LYS A 145 16.29 6.33 0.44
N ILE A 146 15.01 5.99 0.39
CA ILE A 146 14.00 6.76 -0.35
C ILE A 146 13.10 7.48 0.67
N GLY A 147 12.98 8.80 0.51
CA GLY A 147 12.04 9.61 1.27
C GLY A 147 10.58 9.29 0.94
N CYS A 148 9.70 9.45 1.91
CA CYS A 148 8.28 9.24 1.78
C CYS A 148 7.48 10.22 2.62
N VAL A 149 6.25 10.42 2.20
CA VAL A 149 5.27 11.15 2.99
C VAL A 149 4.54 10.14 3.87
N ASP A 150 4.62 10.29 5.19
CA ASP A 150 3.80 9.56 6.16
C ASP A 150 2.61 10.43 6.56
N LYS A 151 1.40 9.94 6.30
CA LYS A 151 0.15 10.68 6.48
C LYS A 151 -0.76 9.94 7.42
N GLY A 152 -1.54 10.69 8.19
CA GLY A 152 -2.43 10.09 9.15
C GLY A 152 -3.46 11.02 9.74
N ALA A 153 -4.70 10.54 9.87
CA ALA A 153 -5.69 11.19 10.71
C ALA A 153 -5.36 10.94 12.20
N ARG A 154 -5.25 12.01 12.99
CA ARG A 154 -4.90 11.97 14.42
C ARG A 154 -5.74 12.98 15.19
N VAL A 155 -5.76 12.82 16.52
CA VAL A 155 -6.22 13.88 17.43
C VAL A 155 -5.00 14.58 17.99
N ILE A 156 -4.90 15.89 17.80
CA ILE A 156 -3.81 16.73 18.31
C ILE A 156 -4.32 17.63 19.43
N GLY A 157 -3.48 17.95 20.41
CA GLY A 157 -3.80 18.96 21.42
C GLY A 157 -3.80 20.36 20.79
N GLY A 158 -4.89 21.10 20.94
CA GLY A 158 -5.00 22.50 20.53
C GLY A 158 -4.69 23.48 21.67
N ASN A 159 -4.70 24.76 21.34
CA ASN A 159 -4.52 25.83 22.34
C ASN A 159 -5.63 25.75 23.40
N ALA A 160 -5.28 25.98 24.67
CA ALA A 160 -6.16 25.88 25.85
C ALA A 160 -6.67 24.47 26.21
N GLY A 161 -5.95 23.40 25.81
CA GLY A 161 -6.26 22.02 26.26
C GLY A 161 -7.40 21.35 25.50
N VAL A 162 -7.91 21.98 24.44
CA VAL A 162 -8.94 21.42 23.56
C VAL A 162 -8.25 20.63 22.45
N SER A 163 -8.34 19.31 22.45
CA SER A 163 -7.89 18.49 21.33
C SER A 163 -8.80 18.64 20.10
N ALA A 164 -8.19 18.56 18.91
CA ALA A 164 -8.86 18.67 17.63
C ALA A 164 -8.45 17.52 16.69
N PRO A 165 -9.35 17.05 15.81
CA PRO A 165 -8.96 16.17 14.72
C PRO A 165 -8.03 16.92 13.76
N ALA A 166 -6.97 16.26 13.32
CA ALA A 166 -6.03 16.80 12.35
C ALA A 166 -5.53 15.72 11.39
N PHE A 167 -5.24 16.15 10.17
CA PHE A 167 -4.52 15.33 9.21
C PHE A 167 -3.03 15.67 9.31
N VAL A 168 -2.26 14.78 9.92
CA VAL A 168 -0.84 14.97 10.19
C VAL A 168 -0.05 14.43 9.00
N ILE A 169 0.93 15.22 8.56
CA ILE A 169 1.84 14.89 7.47
C ILE A 169 3.26 14.99 8.03
N ASP A 170 4.05 13.95 7.82
CA ASP A 170 5.43 13.85 8.28
C ASP A 170 6.32 13.31 7.15
N GLU A 171 7.60 13.65 7.19
CA GLU A 171 8.60 13.12 6.27
C GLU A 171 9.31 11.94 6.92
N LYS A 172 9.31 10.79 6.24
CA LYS A 172 10.05 9.60 6.66
C LYS A 172 10.90 9.07 5.54
N ALA A 173 11.76 8.11 5.85
CA ALA A 173 12.55 7.42 4.85
C ALA A 173 12.50 5.91 5.07
N GLY A 174 12.56 5.16 3.98
CA GLY A 174 12.64 3.71 3.97
C GLY A 174 13.85 3.24 3.16
N ILE A 175 14.30 2.02 3.43
CA ILE A 175 15.40 1.39 2.70
C ILE A 175 14.83 0.40 1.69
N PHE A 176 15.18 0.58 0.41
CA PHE A 176 14.71 -0.24 -0.70
C PHE A 176 15.87 -0.80 -1.50
N TYR A 177 15.73 -2.02 -2.01
CA TYR A 177 16.66 -2.54 -3.00
C TYR A 177 16.44 -1.85 -4.34
N ARG A 178 17.53 -1.60 -5.06
CA ARG A 178 17.49 -1.18 -6.45
C ARG A 178 16.91 -2.28 -7.33
N ASP A 179 16.29 -1.84 -8.42
CA ASP A 179 15.88 -2.71 -9.50
C ASP A 179 17.13 -3.12 -10.31
N VAL A 180 17.79 -4.18 -9.84
CA VAL A 180 19.00 -4.75 -10.45
C VAL A 180 18.67 -6.18 -10.89
N LYS A 181 19.14 -6.58 -12.07
CA LYS A 181 19.00 -7.97 -12.52
C LYS A 181 19.66 -8.90 -11.51
N LEU A 182 18.98 -10.00 -11.18
CA LEU A 182 19.46 -10.99 -10.21
C LEU A 182 20.88 -11.50 -10.54
N VAL A 183 21.20 -11.66 -11.82
CA VAL A 183 22.54 -12.09 -12.26
C VAL A 183 23.61 -11.08 -11.88
N ASP A 184 23.33 -9.79 -12.03
CA ASP A 184 24.28 -8.73 -11.70
C ASP A 184 24.45 -8.60 -10.18
N LEU A 185 23.34 -8.74 -9.44
CA LEU A 185 23.36 -8.80 -7.98
C LEU A 185 24.19 -10.00 -7.49
N TYR A 186 24.00 -11.18 -8.07
CA TYR A 186 24.75 -12.39 -7.73
C TYR A 186 26.25 -12.26 -8.01
N LYS A 187 26.64 -11.75 -9.19
CA LYS A 187 28.04 -11.50 -9.54
C LYS A 187 28.71 -10.59 -8.51
N ARG A 188 28.06 -9.48 -8.15
CA ARG A 188 28.56 -8.52 -7.15
C ARG A 188 28.66 -9.12 -5.75
N PHE A 189 27.69 -9.95 -5.34
CA PHE A 189 27.78 -10.68 -4.06
C PHE A 189 28.98 -11.64 -4.06
N LYS A 190 29.20 -12.38 -5.14
CA LYS A 190 30.31 -13.33 -5.27
C LYS A 190 31.68 -12.64 -5.23
N GLU A 191 31.79 -11.46 -5.86
CA GLU A 191 33.00 -10.63 -5.84
C GLU A 191 33.29 -10.08 -4.44
N ASN A 192 32.25 -9.71 -3.68
CA ASN A 192 32.38 -9.15 -2.32
C ASN A 192 32.42 -10.21 -1.21
N SER A 193 32.03 -11.47 -1.46
CA SER A 193 32.15 -12.56 -0.47
C SER A 193 33.61 -12.88 -0.11
N ASN A 194 34.58 -12.52 -0.96
CA ASN A 194 36.00 -12.60 -0.62
C ASN A 194 36.46 -11.50 0.37
N LEU A 195 35.67 -10.43 0.56
CA LEU A 195 35.90 -9.36 1.53
C LEU A 195 35.10 -9.55 2.83
N MET A 196 33.96 -10.24 2.77
CA MET A 196 33.01 -10.42 3.89
C MET A 196 33.35 -11.57 4.86
N SER A 197 34.39 -12.39 4.60
CA SER A 197 34.83 -13.43 5.54
C SER A 197 35.35 -12.88 6.88
N ALA A 198 35.57 -11.56 6.98
CA ALA A 198 36.02 -10.89 8.20
C ALA A 198 34.90 -10.37 9.12
N SER A 199 33.61 -10.40 8.75
CA SER A 199 32.59 -9.74 9.59
C SER A 199 31.15 -10.26 9.44
N ILE A 200 30.93 -11.57 9.53
CA ILE A 200 29.57 -12.11 9.70
C ILE A 200 29.51 -13.00 10.94
N LYS A 201 29.46 -12.35 12.11
CA LYS A 201 28.78 -12.91 13.28
C LYS A 201 27.35 -12.35 13.31
N GLY A 202 26.39 -13.20 13.00
CA GLY A 202 24.98 -13.00 13.37
C GLY A 202 24.11 -12.30 12.33
N MET A 203 23.75 -12.99 11.24
CA MET A 203 22.45 -12.77 10.59
C MET A 203 21.88 -14.09 10.10
N THR A 204 20.86 -14.57 10.79
CA THR A 204 20.02 -15.70 10.36
C THR A 204 19.00 -15.19 9.36
N LEU A 205 19.13 -15.58 8.09
CA LEU A 205 18.10 -15.37 7.08
C LEU A 205 17.04 -16.47 7.25
N GLN A 206 15.92 -16.12 7.88
CA GLN A 206 14.73 -16.98 7.91
C GLN A 206 13.96 -16.77 6.61
N PHE A 207 14.00 -17.77 5.72
CA PHE A 207 13.05 -17.87 4.62
C PHE A 207 11.76 -18.51 5.16
N CYS A 208 10.69 -17.73 5.33
CA CYS A 208 9.35 -18.32 5.40
C CYS A 208 8.94 -18.69 3.97
N GLY A 209 9.07 -19.99 3.66
CA GLY A 209 8.36 -20.62 2.56
C GLY A 209 6.86 -20.73 2.86
N CYS A 210 6.10 -20.92 1.77
CA CYS A 210 4.65 -21.02 1.64
C CYS A 210 3.86 -21.56 2.83
#